data_AF-A0A848HHW3-F1
#
_entry.id   AF-A0A848HHW3-F1
#
_cell.length_a   1.000
_cell.length_b   1.000
_cell.length_c   1.000
_cell.angle_alpha   90.00
_cell.angle_beta   90.00
_cell.angle_gamma   90.00
#
_symmetry.space_group_name_H-M   'P 1'
#
loop_
_entity.id
_entity.type
_entity.pdbx_description
1 polymer ?
#
loop_
_entity_poly.entity_id
_entity_poly.type
_entity_poly.pdbx_seq_one_letter_code
_entity_poly.pdbx_strand_id
1 'polypeptide(L)'
;MLKTKVVKTLLSASLVAAFAAPMALHAQAPAGMNTPAASALNKADQKIVMDMARANMAEIEAGKMAVSKTQNAEVKAFAQRMIDDHTKALADVTTLAQSKGVTLPTEPDAKHKAMAAKLGKLEGEAFDREYMKQAGVADHTKVHAMLKKDSARAKDPDVKALAAKMMPTVEEHLHSAKGMPMASKGGGKTDAKGVKPPVTGEANDHTSPGAVKPPAAKDTSRSKSTSSGTSGTMGTTGAPVTPPVTGEANDHTSPGAVRPSPAANQTVKPPPAPAVKY
;
A
#
# COMPACT_ATOMS: atom_id res chain seq x y z
N MET A 1 23.67 65.14 17.83
CA MET A 1 22.36 64.88 18.47
C MET A 1 22.52 63.62 19.32
N LEU A 2 23.09 63.69 20.53
CA LEU A 2 22.43 63.96 21.81
C LEU A 2 21.14 63.15 22.05
N LYS A 3 21.22 62.07 22.86
CA LYS A 3 20.64 62.02 24.22
C LYS A 3 20.71 60.61 24.81
N THR A 4 21.68 60.45 25.71
CA THR A 4 21.72 59.50 26.82
C THR A 4 20.46 59.62 27.68
N LYS A 5 19.92 58.48 28.17
CA LYS A 5 19.19 58.42 29.44
C LYS A 5 19.54 57.13 30.20
N VAL A 6 20.41 57.31 31.19
CA VAL A 6 20.53 56.49 32.40
C VAL A 6 19.33 56.81 33.32
N VAL A 7 19.04 55.94 34.31
CA VAL A 7 18.31 56.12 35.59
C VAL A 7 17.32 54.94 35.79
N LYS A 8 17.20 54.20 36.90
CA LYS A 8 17.72 54.32 38.27
C LYS A 8 17.78 52.93 38.94
N THR A 9 18.77 52.82 39.81
CA THR A 9 19.02 51.84 40.88
C THR A 9 17.79 51.48 41.73
N LEU A 10 17.71 50.22 42.16
CA LEU A 10 17.29 49.88 43.53
C LEU A 10 18.23 48.80 44.09
N LEU A 11 18.95 49.21 45.14
CA LEU A 11 19.69 48.37 46.08
C LEU A 11 18.70 47.51 46.88
N SER A 12 19.03 46.24 47.07
CA SER A 12 18.59 45.49 48.25
C SER A 12 19.76 44.66 48.71
N ALA A 13 20.30 45.05 49.87
CA ALA A 13 21.34 44.35 50.58
C ALA A 13 20.81 43.01 51.10
N SER A 14 21.57 41.93 50.95
CA SER A 14 21.37 40.71 51.72
C SER A 14 22.72 40.04 52.00
N LEU A 15 23.14 40.27 53.24
CA LEU A 15 23.92 39.44 54.14
C LEU A 15 24.64 38.20 53.56
N VAL A 16 25.97 38.24 53.65
CA VAL A 16 26.83 37.05 53.56
C VAL A 16 26.59 36.19 54.80
N ALA A 17 26.07 34.98 54.60
CA ALA A 17 26.22 33.87 55.54
C ALA A 17 26.78 32.69 54.76
N ALA A 18 28.07 32.42 54.99
CA ALA A 18 28.77 31.27 54.46
C ALA A 18 28.20 29.99 55.09
N PHE A 19 27.59 29.14 54.26
CA PHE A 19 27.44 27.73 54.54
C PHE A 19 27.96 26.96 53.31
N ALA A 20 29.20 26.50 53.40
CA ALA A 20 29.77 25.58 52.42
C ALA A 20 29.10 24.21 52.61
N ALA A 21 28.06 23.94 51.84
CA ALA A 21 27.57 22.58 51.63
C ALA A 21 28.29 22.00 50.41
N PRO A 22 28.84 20.78 50.48
CA PRO A 22 29.35 20.12 49.29
C PRO A 22 28.17 19.82 48.37
N MET A 23 28.03 20.57 47.27
CA MET A 23 27.22 20.12 46.15
C MET A 23 27.88 18.88 45.57
N ALA A 24 27.40 17.71 45.99
CA ALA A 24 27.59 16.48 45.26
C ALA A 24 26.93 16.68 43.90
N LEU A 25 27.75 17.00 42.90
CA LEU A 25 27.38 16.96 41.50
C LEU A 25 27.01 15.51 41.18
N HIS A 26 25.75 15.14 41.41
CA HIS A 26 25.20 13.91 40.87
C HIS A 26 25.16 14.09 39.36
N ALA A 27 26.20 13.63 38.69
CA ALA A 27 26.15 13.30 37.28
C ALA A 27 25.08 12.21 37.13
N GLN A 28 23.83 12.64 36.94
CA GLN A 28 22.79 11.77 36.41
C GLN A 28 23.26 11.42 35.00
N ALA A 29 23.85 10.24 34.86
CA ALA A 29 24.02 9.61 33.57
C ALA A 29 22.65 9.68 32.86
N PRO A 30 22.61 10.08 31.57
CA PRO A 30 21.35 10.07 30.84
C PRO A 30 20.79 8.66 30.97
N ALA A 31 19.65 8.56 31.66
CA ALA A 31 18.89 7.31 31.72
C ALA A 31 18.77 6.86 30.27
N GLY A 32 19.40 5.73 29.97
CA GLY A 32 19.37 5.15 28.63
C GLY A 32 17.92 5.14 28.21
N MET A 33 17.61 5.86 27.13
CA MET A 33 16.34 5.68 26.47
C MET A 33 16.29 4.21 26.12
N ASN A 34 15.57 3.43 26.92
CA ASN A 34 15.13 2.10 26.55
C ASN A 34 14.19 2.31 25.37
N THR A 35 14.75 2.55 24.18
CA THR A 35 14.05 2.28 22.94
C THR A 35 13.59 0.84 23.09
N PRO A 36 12.27 0.57 23.09
CA PRO A 36 11.78 -0.79 23.15
C PRO A 36 12.54 -1.57 22.08
N ALA A 37 13.29 -2.60 22.49
CA ALA A 37 13.89 -3.50 21.53
C ALA A 37 12.75 -3.93 20.60
N ALA A 38 12.92 -3.71 19.29
CA ALA A 38 11.88 -4.03 18.33
C ALA A 38 11.50 -5.49 18.55
N SER A 39 10.27 -5.73 19.02
CA SER A 39 9.80 -7.07 19.30
C SER A 39 9.87 -7.88 18.02
N ALA A 40 10.65 -8.96 18.05
CA ALA A 40 10.79 -9.84 16.90
C ALA A 40 9.41 -10.34 16.46
N LEU A 41 9.13 -10.27 15.15
CA LEU A 41 7.86 -10.73 14.62
C LEU A 41 7.69 -12.24 14.87
N ASN A 42 6.45 -12.66 15.18
CA ASN A 42 6.11 -14.08 15.14
C ASN A 42 6.19 -14.61 13.69
N LYS A 43 6.28 -15.94 13.53
CA LYS A 43 6.43 -16.58 12.21
C LYS A 43 5.33 -16.21 11.21
N ALA A 44 4.10 -15.96 11.67
CA ALA A 44 2.99 -15.60 10.79
C ALA A 44 3.17 -14.17 10.26
N ASP A 45 3.54 -13.22 11.12
CA ASP A 45 3.79 -11.82 10.73
C ASP A 45 5.04 -11.70 9.85
N GLN A 46 6.11 -12.47 10.14
CA GLN A 46 7.27 -12.57 9.25
C GLN A 46 6.87 -13.04 7.84
N LYS A 47 5.98 -14.03 7.76
CA LYS A 47 5.48 -14.53 6.48
C LYS A 47 4.71 -13.46 5.72
N ILE A 48 3.86 -12.68 6.40
CA ILE A 48 3.11 -11.57 5.78
C ILE A 48 4.08 -10.56 5.15
N VAL A 49 5.10 -10.13 5.89
CA VAL A 49 6.12 -9.18 5.40
C VAL A 49 6.88 -9.75 4.20
N MET A 50 7.28 -11.02 4.24
CA MET A 50 7.94 -11.68 3.10
C MET A 50 7.02 -11.82 1.87
N ASP A 51 5.74 -12.14 2.07
CA ASP A 51 4.76 -12.28 0.98
C ASP A 51 4.51 -10.91 0.31
N MET A 52 4.39 -9.83 1.09
CA MET A 52 4.30 -8.46 0.57
C MET A 52 5.53 -8.10 -0.28
N ALA A 53 6.74 -8.43 0.17
CA ALA A 53 7.95 -8.16 -0.59
C ALA A 53 7.94 -8.88 -1.95
N ARG A 54 7.60 -10.17 -1.98
CA ARG A 54 7.52 -10.95 -3.23
C ARG A 54 6.47 -10.42 -4.19
N ALA A 55 5.28 -10.07 -3.69
CA ALA A 55 4.23 -9.50 -4.50
C ALA A 55 4.68 -8.18 -5.15
N ASN A 56 5.27 -7.26 -4.38
CA ASN A 56 5.76 -6.01 -4.95
C ASN A 56 6.88 -6.22 -5.98
N MET A 57 7.84 -7.12 -5.71
CA MET A 57 8.90 -7.44 -6.68
C MET A 57 8.33 -8.00 -7.99
N ALA A 58 7.33 -8.88 -7.90
CA ALA A 58 6.67 -9.47 -9.08
C ALA A 58 5.94 -8.40 -9.91
N GLU A 59 5.20 -7.51 -9.27
CA GLU A 59 4.46 -6.44 -9.96
C GLU A 59 5.40 -5.42 -10.61
N ILE A 60 6.52 -5.09 -9.96
CA ILE A 60 7.57 -4.23 -10.55
C ILE A 60 8.16 -4.89 -11.80
N GLU A 61 8.48 -6.19 -11.75
CA GLU A 61 9.04 -6.90 -12.89
C GLU A 61 8.02 -6.99 -14.05
N ALA A 62 6.77 -7.32 -13.76
CA ALA A 62 5.70 -7.36 -14.74
C ALA A 62 5.43 -5.97 -15.37
N GLY A 63 5.42 -4.92 -14.56
CA GLY A 63 5.27 -3.54 -15.02
C GLY A 63 6.43 -3.11 -15.95
N LYS A 64 7.68 -3.42 -15.59
CA LYS A 64 8.84 -3.14 -16.46
C LYS A 64 8.73 -3.87 -17.81
N MET A 65 8.32 -5.14 -17.77
CA MET A 65 8.05 -5.91 -18.98
C MET A 65 6.97 -5.23 -19.83
N ALA A 66 5.87 -4.77 -19.21
CA ALA A 66 4.80 -4.10 -19.92
C ALA A 66 5.22 -2.77 -20.55
N VAL A 67 5.95 -1.91 -19.84
CA VAL A 67 6.51 -0.67 -20.40
C VAL A 67 7.38 -0.95 -21.63
N SER A 68 8.14 -2.05 -21.62
CA SER A 68 9.03 -2.42 -22.74
C SER A 68 8.32 -3.05 -23.95
N LYS A 69 7.21 -3.77 -23.75
CA LYS A 69 6.56 -4.58 -24.80
C LYS A 69 5.30 -3.95 -25.38
N THR A 70 4.59 -3.12 -24.61
CA THR A 70 3.34 -2.53 -25.08
C THR A 70 3.57 -1.34 -26.01
N GLN A 71 2.74 -1.27 -27.06
CA GLN A 71 2.58 -0.08 -27.90
C GLN A 71 1.33 0.73 -27.50
N ASN A 72 0.49 0.19 -26.61
CA ASN A 72 -0.71 0.87 -26.14
C ASN A 72 -0.33 1.91 -25.06
N ALA A 73 -0.66 3.18 -25.31
CA ALA A 73 -0.31 4.28 -24.40
C ALA A 73 -0.99 4.15 -23.02
N GLU A 74 -2.21 3.63 -22.96
CA GLU A 74 -2.95 3.44 -21.70
C GLU A 74 -2.34 2.30 -20.87
N VAL A 75 -2.00 1.18 -21.52
CA VAL A 75 -1.31 0.06 -20.86
C VAL A 75 0.07 0.48 -20.36
N LYS A 76 0.79 1.31 -21.15
CA LYS A 76 2.09 1.86 -20.75
C LYS A 76 1.97 2.77 -19.53
N ALA A 77 0.96 3.66 -19.50
CA ALA A 77 0.71 4.54 -18.38
C ALA A 77 0.32 3.77 -17.11
N PHE A 78 -0.55 2.77 -17.24
CA PHE A 78 -0.90 1.86 -16.14
C PHE A 78 0.33 1.14 -15.62
N ALA A 79 1.15 0.54 -16.50
CA ALA A 79 2.36 -0.16 -16.12
C ALA A 79 3.42 0.73 -15.45
N GLN A 80 3.56 1.99 -15.89
CA GLN A 80 4.47 2.92 -15.24
C GLN A 80 4.00 3.24 -13.81
N ARG A 81 2.70 3.51 -13.64
CA ARG A 81 2.11 3.72 -12.32
C ARG A 81 2.33 2.51 -11.40
N MET A 82 2.10 1.31 -11.93
CA MET A 82 2.36 0.05 -11.24
C MET A 82 3.81 -0.01 -10.72
N ILE A 83 4.80 0.30 -11.55
CA ILE A 83 6.21 0.34 -11.12
C ILE A 83 6.41 1.33 -9.98
N ASP A 84 5.92 2.56 -10.14
CA ASP A 84 6.17 3.64 -9.18
C ASP A 84 5.57 3.33 -7.81
N ASP A 85 4.31 2.90 -7.78
CA ASP A 85 3.57 2.66 -6.55
C ASP A 85 4.05 1.38 -5.84
N HIS A 86 4.35 0.31 -6.58
CA HIS A 86 4.93 -0.90 -5.98
C HIS A 86 6.37 -0.72 -5.53
N THR A 87 7.14 0.17 -6.17
CA THR A 87 8.49 0.51 -5.70
C THR A 87 8.44 1.22 -4.35
N LYS A 88 7.52 2.19 -4.18
CA LYS A 88 7.30 2.85 -2.88
C LYS A 88 6.84 1.85 -1.81
N ALA A 89 5.89 0.99 -2.16
CA ALA A 89 5.39 -0.04 -1.24
C ALA A 89 6.50 -1.04 -0.84
N LEU A 90 7.37 -1.45 -1.75
CA LEU A 90 8.51 -2.30 -1.43
C LEU A 90 9.52 -1.61 -0.50
N ALA A 91 9.73 -0.30 -0.64
CA ALA A 91 10.58 0.46 0.27
C ALA A 91 9.98 0.51 1.70
N ASP A 92 8.67 0.67 1.83
CA ASP A 92 7.98 0.60 3.13
C ASP A 92 8.12 -0.81 3.75
N VAL A 93 7.93 -1.88 2.97
CA VAL A 93 8.13 -3.28 3.42
C VAL A 93 9.57 -3.50 3.88
N THR A 94 10.54 -2.98 3.14
CA THR A 94 11.97 -3.09 3.45
C THR A 94 12.30 -2.39 4.76
N THR A 95 11.76 -1.19 4.96
CA THR A 95 11.95 -0.41 6.20
C THR A 95 11.39 -1.16 7.40
N LEU A 96 10.18 -1.70 7.29
CA LEU A 96 9.58 -2.51 8.36
C LEU A 96 10.37 -3.79 8.63
N ALA A 97 10.82 -4.48 7.58
CA ALA A 97 11.59 -5.71 7.72
C ALA A 97 12.92 -5.43 8.46
N GLN A 98 13.62 -4.36 8.10
CA GLN A 98 14.85 -3.94 8.77
C GLN A 98 14.63 -3.61 10.25
N SER A 99 13.59 -2.83 10.56
CA SER A 99 13.29 -2.46 11.96
C SER A 99 12.91 -3.67 12.81
N LYS A 100 12.36 -4.72 12.21
CA LYS A 100 11.94 -5.96 12.88
C LYS A 100 12.94 -7.11 12.78
N GLY A 101 14.11 -6.89 12.15
CA GLY A 101 15.13 -7.92 11.96
C GLY A 101 14.72 -9.09 11.05
N VAL A 102 13.82 -8.84 10.08
CA VAL A 102 13.38 -9.83 9.10
C VAL A 102 14.23 -9.74 7.83
N THR A 103 14.80 -10.86 7.41
CA THR A 103 15.46 -10.97 6.11
C THR A 103 14.42 -11.15 5.01
N LEU A 104 14.38 -10.22 4.06
CA LEU A 104 13.48 -10.30 2.92
C LEU A 104 14.04 -11.22 1.81
N PRO A 105 13.15 -11.84 1.00
CA PRO A 105 13.58 -12.46 -0.24
C PRO A 105 14.15 -11.42 -1.20
N THR A 106 15.06 -11.84 -2.08
CA THR A 106 15.69 -10.98 -3.10
C THR A 106 15.07 -11.13 -4.49
N GLU A 107 14.06 -12.01 -4.61
CA GLU A 107 13.44 -12.34 -5.88
C GLU A 107 11.96 -12.76 -5.70
N PRO A 108 11.14 -12.66 -6.76
CA PRO A 108 9.80 -13.22 -6.78
C PRO A 108 9.80 -14.74 -6.56
N ASP A 109 8.68 -15.28 -6.07
CA ASP A 109 8.53 -16.74 -5.96
C ASP A 109 8.40 -17.42 -7.34
N ALA A 110 8.50 -18.76 -7.32
CA ALA A 110 8.41 -19.59 -8.52
C ALA A 110 7.10 -19.39 -9.30
N LYS A 111 5.99 -19.11 -8.62
CA LYS A 111 4.70 -18.87 -9.30
C LYS A 111 4.77 -17.58 -10.10
N HIS A 112 5.25 -16.49 -9.50
CA HIS A 112 5.39 -15.20 -10.21
C HIS A 112 6.40 -15.28 -11.34
N LYS A 113 7.53 -15.98 -11.15
CA LYS A 113 8.50 -16.25 -12.23
C LYS A 113 7.88 -17.02 -13.40
N ALA A 114 7.06 -18.03 -13.13
CA ALA A 114 6.35 -18.77 -14.18
C ALA A 114 5.33 -17.90 -14.93
N MET A 115 4.62 -17.01 -14.21
CA MET A 115 3.71 -16.05 -14.83
C MET A 115 4.47 -15.05 -15.71
N ALA A 116 5.59 -14.49 -15.23
CA ALA A 116 6.45 -13.62 -16.02
C ALA A 116 7.00 -14.32 -17.27
N ALA A 117 7.43 -15.58 -17.16
CA ALA A 117 7.89 -16.38 -18.29
C ALA A 117 6.79 -16.63 -19.33
N LYS A 118 5.53 -16.84 -18.90
CA LYS A 118 4.39 -16.97 -19.81
C LYS A 118 4.09 -15.64 -20.51
N LEU A 119 4.06 -14.55 -19.75
CA LEU A 119 3.77 -13.22 -20.26
C LEU A 119 4.85 -12.75 -21.26
N GLY A 120 6.12 -13.04 -20.98
CA GLY A 120 7.25 -12.67 -21.84
C GLY A 120 7.23 -13.31 -23.23
N LYS A 121 6.48 -14.40 -23.43
CA LYS A 121 6.29 -15.07 -24.73
C LYS A 121 5.22 -14.42 -25.61
N LEU A 122 4.46 -13.47 -25.08
CA LEU A 122 3.41 -12.78 -25.80
C LEU A 122 3.93 -11.44 -26.32
N GLU A 123 3.32 -10.93 -27.38
CA GLU A 123 3.61 -9.62 -27.97
C GLU A 123 2.32 -8.88 -28.36
N GLY A 124 2.44 -7.57 -28.56
CA GLY A 124 1.35 -6.72 -29.03
C GLY A 124 0.08 -6.85 -28.19
N GLU A 125 -1.09 -6.87 -28.83
CA GLU A 125 -2.35 -6.94 -28.10
C GLU A 125 -2.54 -8.22 -27.28
N ALA A 126 -1.89 -9.33 -27.68
CA ALA A 126 -1.95 -10.57 -26.90
C ALA A 126 -1.22 -10.42 -25.57
N PHE A 127 -0.08 -9.72 -25.59
CA PHE A 127 0.63 -9.31 -24.38
C PHE A 127 -0.24 -8.39 -23.53
N ASP A 128 -0.77 -7.31 -24.12
CA ASP A 128 -1.54 -6.30 -23.40
C ASP A 128 -2.75 -6.93 -22.68
N ARG A 129 -3.49 -7.81 -23.36
CA ARG A 129 -4.64 -8.52 -22.78
C ARG A 129 -4.25 -9.44 -21.63
N GLU A 130 -3.18 -10.22 -21.79
CA GLU A 130 -2.76 -11.13 -20.72
C GLU A 130 -2.17 -10.37 -19.53
N TYR A 131 -1.42 -9.29 -19.77
CA TYR A 131 -0.90 -8.43 -18.70
C TYR A 131 -2.03 -7.81 -17.87
N MET A 132 -3.01 -7.17 -18.53
CA MET A 132 -4.13 -6.54 -17.83
C MET A 132 -5.01 -7.57 -17.11
N LYS A 133 -5.23 -8.74 -17.73
CA LYS A 133 -6.00 -9.83 -17.11
C LYS A 133 -5.28 -10.40 -15.88
N GLN A 134 -3.99 -10.69 -16.00
CA GLN A 134 -3.26 -11.43 -14.99
C GLN A 134 -2.74 -10.51 -13.89
N ALA A 135 -1.84 -9.57 -14.23
CA ALA A 135 -1.29 -8.63 -13.26
C ALA A 135 -2.36 -7.62 -12.82
N GLY A 136 -3.03 -6.97 -13.76
CA GLY A 136 -3.99 -5.90 -13.45
C GLY A 136 -5.22 -6.35 -12.67
N VAL A 137 -5.85 -7.47 -13.03
CA VAL A 137 -7.12 -7.92 -12.42
C VAL A 137 -6.94 -9.10 -11.47
N ALA A 138 -6.39 -10.21 -11.94
CA ALA A 138 -6.36 -11.44 -11.15
C ALA A 138 -5.46 -11.33 -9.92
N ASP A 139 -4.23 -10.83 -10.08
CA ASP A 139 -3.27 -10.69 -8.99
C ASP A 139 -3.70 -9.59 -8.02
N HIS A 140 -4.20 -8.44 -8.50
CA HIS A 140 -4.74 -7.40 -7.60
C HIS A 140 -5.97 -7.84 -6.82
N THR A 141 -6.88 -8.62 -7.41
CA THR A 141 -8.01 -9.21 -6.67
C THR A 141 -7.52 -10.11 -5.54
N LYS A 142 -6.50 -10.94 -5.82
CA LYS A 142 -5.92 -11.84 -4.83
C LYS A 142 -5.16 -11.08 -3.73
N VAL A 143 -4.35 -10.10 -4.11
CA VAL A 143 -3.56 -9.28 -3.17
C VAL A 143 -4.49 -8.44 -2.30
N HIS A 144 -5.57 -7.88 -2.84
CA HIS A 144 -6.57 -7.17 -2.04
C HIS A 144 -7.17 -8.06 -0.95
N ALA A 145 -7.61 -9.26 -1.30
CA ALA A 145 -8.13 -10.24 -0.35
C ALA A 145 -7.07 -10.65 0.69
N MET A 146 -5.81 -10.78 0.27
CA MET A 146 -4.68 -11.07 1.15
C MET A 146 -4.43 -9.93 2.15
N LEU A 147 -4.32 -8.69 1.69
CA LEU A 147 -4.11 -7.51 2.53
C LEU A 147 -5.26 -7.32 3.53
N LYS A 148 -6.51 -7.52 3.11
CA LYS A 148 -7.68 -7.48 4.01
C LYS A 148 -7.60 -8.55 5.10
N LYS A 149 -7.18 -9.76 4.75
CA LYS A 149 -7.00 -10.85 5.72
C LYS A 149 -5.82 -10.58 6.65
N ASP A 150 -4.72 -10.05 6.12
CA ASP A 150 -3.48 -9.83 6.87
C ASP A 150 -3.63 -8.64 7.82
N SER A 151 -4.32 -7.57 7.42
CA SER A 151 -4.69 -6.46 8.32
C SER A 151 -5.62 -6.90 9.46
N ALA A 152 -6.41 -7.97 9.27
CA ALA A 152 -7.22 -8.54 10.35
C ALA A 152 -6.41 -9.48 11.26
N ARG A 153 -5.52 -10.30 10.68
CA ARG A 153 -4.86 -11.42 11.38
C ARG A 153 -3.49 -11.09 11.97
N ALA A 154 -2.79 -10.10 11.44
CA ALA A 154 -1.47 -9.71 11.92
C ALA A 154 -1.52 -9.35 13.41
N LYS A 155 -0.52 -9.81 14.16
CA LYS A 155 -0.42 -9.55 15.61
C LYS A 155 0.42 -8.31 15.88
N ASP A 156 1.48 -8.13 15.12
CA ASP A 156 2.29 -6.92 15.17
C ASP A 156 1.52 -5.72 14.59
N PRO A 157 1.43 -4.60 15.34
CA PRO A 157 0.67 -3.43 14.91
C PRO A 157 1.25 -2.75 13.67
N ASP A 158 2.56 -2.81 13.46
CA ASP A 158 3.20 -2.17 12.30
C ASP A 158 2.96 -2.99 11.03
N VAL A 159 2.97 -4.32 11.13
CA VAL A 159 2.58 -5.21 10.02
C VAL A 159 1.11 -4.99 9.64
N LYS A 160 0.24 -4.86 10.64
CA LYS A 160 -1.18 -4.55 10.42
C LYS A 160 -1.37 -3.20 9.73
N ALA A 161 -0.69 -2.16 10.21
CA ALA A 161 -0.75 -0.82 9.64
C ALA A 161 -0.23 -0.80 8.20
N LEU A 162 0.88 -1.50 7.92
CA LEU A 162 1.43 -1.59 6.58
C LEU A 162 0.47 -2.28 5.60
N ALA A 163 -0.16 -3.39 6.02
CA ALA A 163 -1.18 -4.07 5.22
C ALA A 163 -2.34 -3.14 4.87
N ALA A 164 -2.86 -2.41 5.87
CA ALA A 164 -3.95 -1.47 5.68
C ALA A 164 -3.56 -0.29 4.77
N LYS A 165 -2.32 0.23 4.89
CA LYS A 165 -1.80 1.35 4.08
C LYS A 165 -1.78 1.01 2.58
N MET A 166 -1.52 -0.23 2.21
CA MET A 166 -1.41 -0.65 0.81
C MET A 166 -2.77 -0.90 0.14
N MET A 167 -3.83 -1.16 0.91
CA MET A 167 -5.14 -1.55 0.36
C MET A 167 -5.74 -0.54 -0.62
N PRO A 168 -5.77 0.79 -0.33
CA PRO A 168 -6.40 1.75 -1.23
C PRO A 168 -5.74 1.80 -2.61
N THR A 169 -4.41 1.72 -2.67
CA THR A 169 -3.67 1.70 -3.94
C THR A 169 -4.00 0.44 -4.75
N VAL A 170 -4.07 -0.73 -4.10
CA VAL A 170 -4.44 -1.99 -4.77
C VAL A 170 -5.89 -1.95 -5.29
N GLU A 171 -6.81 -1.35 -4.53
CA GLU A 171 -8.20 -1.14 -4.98
C GLU A 171 -8.27 -0.23 -6.21
N GLU A 172 -7.50 0.86 -6.19
CA GLU A 172 -7.45 1.80 -7.31
C GLU A 172 -6.88 1.15 -8.57
N HIS A 173 -5.77 0.42 -8.46
CA HIS A 173 -5.19 -0.34 -9.57
C HIS A 173 -6.19 -1.35 -10.14
N LEU A 174 -6.89 -2.09 -9.28
CA LEU A 174 -7.91 -3.05 -9.71
C LEU A 174 -9.06 -2.37 -10.44
N HIS A 175 -9.49 -1.20 -9.96
CA HIS A 175 -10.53 -0.41 -10.62
C HIS A 175 -10.06 0.06 -12.01
N SER A 176 -8.86 0.65 -12.11
CA SER A 176 -8.27 1.07 -13.38
C SER A 176 -8.13 -0.09 -14.35
N ALA A 177 -7.67 -1.25 -13.89
CA ALA A 177 -7.48 -2.43 -14.73
C ALA A 177 -8.81 -2.99 -15.28
N LYS A 178 -9.88 -2.99 -14.47
CA LYS A 178 -11.23 -3.39 -14.91
C LYS A 178 -11.87 -2.40 -15.88
N GLY A 179 -11.54 -1.12 -15.74
CA GLY A 179 -12.03 -0.05 -16.60
C GLY A 179 -11.27 0.09 -17.93
N MET A 180 -10.16 -0.64 -18.12
CA MET A 180 -9.31 -0.48 -19.29
C MET A 180 -10.01 -0.99 -20.55
N PRO A 181 -10.26 -0.14 -21.56
CA PRO A 181 -10.84 -0.58 -22.82
C PRO A 181 -9.79 -1.38 -23.60
N MET A 182 -9.83 -2.71 -23.45
CA MET A 182 -9.02 -3.57 -24.31
C MET A 182 -9.67 -3.58 -25.69
N ALA A 183 -8.92 -3.18 -26.72
CA ALA A 183 -9.38 -3.24 -28.10
C ALA A 183 -10.02 -4.61 -28.37
N SER A 184 -11.35 -4.60 -28.58
CA SER A 184 -12.11 -5.80 -28.85
C SER A 184 -11.68 -6.35 -30.20
N LYS A 185 -11.63 -7.68 -30.30
CA LYS A 185 -11.24 -8.40 -31.50
C LYS A 185 -12.22 -8.08 -32.64
N GLY A 186 -11.82 -7.16 -33.53
CA GLY A 186 -12.49 -6.89 -34.81
C GLY A 186 -13.03 -5.47 -34.96
N GLY A 187 -12.30 -4.66 -35.72
CA GLY A 187 -12.73 -3.36 -36.21
C GLY A 187 -11.89 -2.95 -37.42
N GLY A 188 -12.41 -3.31 -38.61
CA GLY A 188 -11.99 -3.02 -39.98
C GLY A 188 -10.81 -2.07 -40.25
N LYS A 189 -10.05 -2.43 -41.28
CA LYS A 189 -9.26 -1.51 -42.12
C LYS A 189 -9.92 -0.13 -42.16
N THR A 190 -9.29 0.87 -41.55
CA THR A 190 -9.50 2.25 -41.98
C THR A 190 -8.69 2.40 -43.25
N ASP A 191 -9.38 2.22 -44.38
CA ASP A 191 -8.84 2.63 -45.67
C ASP A 191 -8.47 4.11 -45.57
N ALA A 192 -7.18 4.37 -45.69
CA ALA A 192 -6.65 5.68 -45.95
C ALA A 192 -7.19 6.17 -47.30
N LYS A 193 -8.37 6.79 -47.30
CA LYS A 193 -8.77 7.73 -48.35
C LYS A 193 -8.62 9.14 -47.80
N GLY A 194 -7.63 9.84 -48.37
CA GLY A 194 -7.28 11.20 -48.03
C GLY A 194 -8.48 12.13 -48.05
N VAL A 195 -8.68 12.82 -46.93
CA VAL A 195 -9.42 14.06 -46.89
C VAL A 195 -8.38 15.18 -46.99
N LYS A 196 -8.42 15.92 -48.10
CA LYS A 196 -7.68 17.18 -48.26
C LYS A 196 -8.17 18.19 -47.21
N PRO A 197 -7.30 19.05 -46.67
CA PRO A 197 -7.74 20.16 -45.83
C PRO A 197 -8.39 21.26 -46.71
N PRO A 198 -9.52 21.86 -46.31
CA PRO A 198 -9.93 23.14 -46.88
C PRO A 198 -9.14 24.27 -46.20
N VAL A 199 -8.37 24.99 -47.02
CA VAL A 199 -7.85 26.32 -46.73
C VAL A 199 -8.85 27.35 -47.23
N THR A 200 -9.34 28.19 -46.32
CA THR A 200 -9.74 29.61 -46.43
C THR A 200 -10.20 29.98 -45.02
N GLY A 201 -9.50 30.76 -44.20
CA GLY A 201 -9.01 32.10 -44.51
C GLY A 201 -10.14 33.09 -44.20
N GLU A 202 -10.24 33.56 -42.94
CA GLU A 202 -10.53 34.97 -42.64
C GLU A 202 -10.23 35.23 -41.16
N ALA A 203 -9.44 36.27 -40.92
CA ALA A 203 -9.06 36.75 -39.60
C ALA A 203 -10.26 37.45 -38.93
N ASN A 204 -10.34 37.35 -37.61
CA ASN A 204 -10.61 38.55 -36.81
C ASN A 204 -9.95 38.41 -35.44
N ASP A 205 -9.19 39.46 -35.17
CA ASP A 205 -8.38 39.80 -34.02
C ASP A 205 -9.24 40.14 -32.80
N HIS A 206 -8.56 40.40 -31.68
CA HIS A 206 -9.02 41.06 -30.44
C HIS A 206 -9.01 40.22 -29.15
N THR A 207 -7.81 40.15 -28.57
CA THR A 207 -7.47 40.82 -27.29
C THR A 207 -8.45 40.68 -26.12
N SER A 208 -8.02 39.93 -25.10
CA SER A 208 -8.44 40.13 -23.70
C SER A 208 -7.81 41.41 -23.14
N PRO A 209 -8.50 42.17 -22.28
CA PRO A 209 -8.13 42.07 -20.86
C PRO A 209 -9.27 42.32 -19.84
N GLY A 210 -9.20 41.60 -18.71
CA GLY A 210 -9.25 42.17 -17.36
C GLY A 210 -10.56 42.76 -16.78
N ALA A 211 -10.94 42.19 -15.63
CA ALA A 211 -11.19 42.88 -14.34
C ALA A 211 -12.64 42.90 -13.73
N VAL A 212 -12.69 42.45 -12.46
CA VAL A 212 -13.49 42.88 -11.26
C VAL A 212 -15.05 42.93 -11.22
N LYS A 213 -15.64 41.95 -10.48
CA LYS A 213 -16.52 41.99 -9.24
C LYS A 213 -17.49 43.20 -8.96
N PRO A 214 -18.60 43.04 -8.17
CA PRO A 214 -19.88 42.30 -8.26
C PRO A 214 -21.12 43.27 -8.22
N PRO A 215 -22.38 42.87 -7.91
CA PRO A 215 -22.85 42.96 -6.50
C PRO A 215 -23.99 42.01 -6.02
N ALA A 216 -24.02 41.86 -4.69
CA ALA A 216 -25.14 41.82 -3.74
C ALA A 216 -26.33 40.82 -3.82
N ALA A 217 -26.27 39.86 -2.89
CA ALA A 217 -27.25 39.48 -1.85
C ALA A 217 -28.77 39.83 -1.97
N LYS A 218 -29.62 38.82 -1.66
CA LYS A 218 -30.56 38.91 -0.53
C LYS A 218 -31.00 37.54 0.00
N ASP A 219 -30.97 37.48 1.32
CA ASP A 219 -31.39 36.46 2.27
C ASP A 219 -32.94 36.32 2.33
N THR A 220 -33.45 35.15 2.74
CA THR A 220 -34.56 34.99 3.71
C THR A 220 -35.03 33.53 3.85
N SER A 221 -34.60 32.92 4.97
CA SER A 221 -35.42 32.26 6.00
C SER A 221 -36.57 31.25 5.67
N ARG A 222 -36.37 30.02 6.16
CA ARG A 222 -37.15 29.34 7.23
C ARG A 222 -38.65 29.01 7.03
N SER A 223 -38.96 27.71 7.02
CA SER A 223 -40.17 27.06 7.61
C SER A 223 -39.89 25.55 7.72
N LYS A 224 -39.67 24.97 8.91
CA LYS A 224 -40.61 24.47 9.94
C LYS A 224 -41.43 23.23 9.52
N SER A 225 -40.97 22.08 10.04
CA SER A 225 -41.70 20.97 10.70
C SER A 225 -43.19 20.80 10.41
N THR A 226 -43.55 19.60 9.96
CA THR A 226 -44.69 18.84 10.50
C THR A 226 -44.36 17.35 10.60
N SER A 227 -44.54 16.83 11.81
CA SER A 227 -44.49 15.42 12.20
C SER A 227 -45.90 14.92 12.51
N SER A 228 -46.26 13.76 11.98
CA SER A 228 -47.31 12.86 12.49
C SER A 228 -46.76 11.44 12.27
N GLY A 229 -46.71 10.50 13.21
CA GLY A 229 -47.53 10.26 14.38
C GLY A 229 -48.35 9.01 14.10
N THR A 230 -48.00 7.86 14.71
CA THR A 230 -48.94 6.88 15.30
C THR A 230 -48.18 5.82 16.10
N SER A 231 -48.67 5.64 17.32
CA SER A 231 -48.28 4.72 18.39
C SER A 231 -49.06 3.41 18.28
N GLY A 232 -48.49 2.29 18.75
CA GLY A 232 -49.15 0.98 18.79
C GLY A 232 -48.41 -0.06 19.64
N THR A 233 -48.51 0.11 20.96
CA THR A 233 -48.54 -0.85 22.08
C THR A 233 -48.15 -2.35 21.92
N MET A 234 -47.19 -2.73 22.79
CA MET A 234 -47.04 -3.93 23.66
C MET A 234 -47.79 -5.25 23.38
N GLY A 235 -47.02 -6.35 23.44
CA GLY A 235 -47.48 -7.71 23.77
C GLY A 235 -46.29 -8.62 24.12
N THR A 236 -46.27 -9.14 25.34
CA THR A 236 -45.20 -9.95 25.95
C THR A 236 -45.52 -11.46 25.93
N THR A 237 -44.56 -12.29 26.35
CA THR A 237 -44.58 -13.76 26.63
C THR A 237 -44.23 -14.66 25.43
N GLY A 238 -43.44 -15.74 25.50
CA GLY A 238 -42.69 -16.39 26.57
C GLY A 238 -42.18 -17.77 26.11
N ALA A 239 -40.86 -18.02 26.26
CA ALA A 239 -40.16 -19.31 26.47
C ALA A 239 -40.27 -20.44 25.38
N PRO A 240 -39.57 -21.60 25.54
CA PRO A 240 -38.30 -21.86 24.85
C PRO A 240 -38.31 -23.12 23.94
N VAL A 241 -37.38 -23.18 22.99
CA VAL A 241 -37.16 -24.38 22.15
C VAL A 241 -36.07 -25.27 22.75
N THR A 242 -36.43 -26.53 23.00
CA THR A 242 -35.56 -27.65 23.38
C THR A 242 -34.87 -28.27 22.16
N PRO A 243 -33.70 -28.93 22.32
CA PRO A 243 -33.04 -29.69 21.25
C PRO A 243 -33.36 -31.19 21.32
N PRO A 244 -33.16 -31.95 20.22
CA PRO A 244 -32.95 -33.39 20.33
C PRO A 244 -31.46 -33.76 20.17
N VAL A 245 -31.01 -34.61 21.08
CA VAL A 245 -29.83 -35.48 20.97
C VAL A 245 -30.33 -36.90 20.75
N THR A 246 -29.67 -37.63 19.85
CA THR A 246 -29.30 -39.07 19.82
C THR A 246 -29.03 -39.39 18.34
N GLY A 247 -27.95 -40.02 17.90
CA GLY A 247 -26.91 -40.78 18.55
C GLY A 247 -26.69 -42.01 17.68
N GLU A 248 -25.55 -42.16 17.02
CA GLU A 248 -25.10 -43.48 16.57
C GLU A 248 -23.58 -43.51 16.40
N ALA A 249 -23.01 -44.56 16.98
CA ALA A 249 -21.60 -44.85 17.09
C ALA A 249 -20.99 -45.20 15.73
N ASN A 250 -19.68 -44.95 15.57
CA ASN A 250 -18.82 -45.82 14.77
C ASN A 250 -17.36 -45.68 15.23
N ASP A 251 -17.01 -46.69 16.02
CA ASP A 251 -15.83 -47.53 15.99
C ASP A 251 -14.42 -46.97 15.76
N HIS A 252 -13.56 -47.42 16.67
CA HIS A 252 -12.11 -47.39 16.62
C HIS A 252 -11.58 -48.11 15.39
N THR A 253 -10.56 -47.54 14.74
CA THR A 253 -9.27 -48.23 14.44
C THR A 253 -8.29 -47.21 13.84
N SER A 254 -7.18 -46.99 14.54
CA SER A 254 -5.93 -46.51 13.94
C SER A 254 -5.08 -47.74 13.64
N PRO A 255 -4.35 -47.77 12.51
CA PRO A 255 -2.89 -47.66 12.68
C PRO A 255 -2.17 -46.97 11.51
N GLY A 256 -0.92 -46.58 11.76
CA GLY A 256 0.10 -46.58 10.70
C GLY A 256 0.79 -45.25 10.44
N ALA A 257 1.76 -44.92 11.29
CA ALA A 257 2.77 -43.91 11.01
C ALA A 257 3.68 -44.38 9.85
N VAL A 258 3.85 -43.54 8.82
CA VAL A 258 4.89 -43.69 7.80
C VAL A 258 5.87 -42.53 7.95
N ARG A 259 7.09 -42.85 8.38
CA ARG A 259 8.26 -41.95 8.38
C ARG A 259 8.67 -41.65 6.93
N PRO A 260 9.04 -40.41 6.58
CA PRO A 260 9.92 -40.18 5.44
C PRO A 260 11.40 -40.25 5.86
N SER A 261 12.18 -41.01 5.09
CA SER A 261 13.64 -41.10 5.14
C SER A 261 14.34 -39.77 4.79
N PRO A 262 15.59 -39.54 5.26
CA PRO A 262 16.35 -38.33 4.98
C PRO A 262 17.05 -38.42 3.61
N ALA A 263 16.78 -37.47 2.71
CA ALA A 263 17.53 -37.30 1.47
C ALA A 263 18.70 -36.32 1.67
N ALA A 264 19.82 -36.68 1.06
CA ALA A 264 21.16 -36.17 1.25
C ALA A 264 21.35 -34.66 0.95
N ASN A 265 22.12 -34.02 1.82
CA ASN A 265 22.66 -32.67 1.67
C ASN A 265 23.82 -32.70 0.66
N GLN A 266 23.61 -32.20 -0.56
CA GLN A 266 24.70 -31.96 -1.51
C GLN A 266 25.21 -30.53 -1.35
N THR A 267 26.42 -30.41 -0.81
CA THR A 267 27.17 -29.16 -0.68
C THR A 267 27.57 -28.64 -2.07
N VAL A 268 26.90 -27.59 -2.54
CA VAL A 268 27.30 -26.91 -3.78
C VAL A 268 28.43 -25.93 -3.46
N LYS A 269 29.60 -26.16 -4.07
CA LYS A 269 30.79 -25.29 -4.01
C LYS A 269 30.53 -23.95 -4.71
N PRO A 270 30.95 -22.80 -4.15
CA PRO A 270 30.76 -21.49 -4.78
C PRO A 270 31.66 -21.29 -6.03
N PRO A 271 31.22 -20.49 -7.01
CA PRO A 271 31.97 -20.21 -8.24
C PRO A 271 33.18 -19.27 -7.99
N PRO A 272 34.23 -19.34 -8.83
CA PRO A 272 35.43 -18.51 -8.69
C PRO A 272 35.17 -17.04 -9.07
N ALA A 273 35.84 -16.13 -8.36
CA ALA A 273 35.76 -14.68 -8.59
C ALA A 273 36.36 -14.26 -9.95
N PRO A 274 35.83 -13.19 -10.59
CA PRO A 274 36.32 -12.72 -11.88
C PRO A 274 37.71 -12.06 -11.77
N ALA A 275 38.56 -12.36 -12.76
CA ALA A 275 39.92 -11.84 -12.85
C ALA A 275 39.92 -10.32 -13.16
N VAL A 276 40.66 -9.56 -12.33
CA VAL A 276 40.96 -8.15 -12.57
C VAL A 276 42.11 -8.08 -13.56
N LYS A 277 41.88 -7.48 -14.74
CA LYS A 277 42.97 -7.12 -15.66
C LYS A 277 43.43 -5.71 -15.28
N TYR A 278 44.71 -5.59 -14.96
CA TYR A 278 45.42 -4.32 -14.78
C TYR A 278 45.58 -3.58 -16.11
#